data_AF-A0A6P3B8X5-F1
#
_entry.id   AF-A0A6P3B8X5-F1
#
_cell.length_a   1.000
_cell.length_b   1.000
_cell.length_c   1.000
_cell.angle_alpha   90.00
_cell.angle_beta   90.00
_cell.angle_gamma   90.00
#
_symmetry.space_group_name_H-M   'P 1'
#
loop_
_entity.id
_entity.type
_entity.pdbx_description
1 polymer ?
#
loop_
_entity_poly.entity_id
_entity_poly.type
_entity_poly.pdbx_seq_one_letter_code
_entity_poly.pdbx_strand_id
1 'polypeptide(L)' 'MDRNRIEGKLKQVKGSVKEALGKVTGDRETEAEGVAEQEAGRMQEQAGEAADVVRKQTGTDRH' A
#
# COMPACT_ATOMS: atom_id res chain seq x y z
N MET A 1 -22.46 7.90 3.01
CA MET A 1 -21.36 7.49 3.92
C MET A 1 -20.81 6.19 3.37
N ASP A 2 -19.83 6.29 2.48
CA ASP A 2 -19.36 5.21 1.62
C ASP A 2 -18.54 4.18 2.41
N ARG A 3 -18.92 2.90 2.30
CA ARG A 3 -18.22 1.76 2.93
C ARG A 3 -16.71 1.75 2.62
N ASN A 4 -16.35 2.22 1.43
CA ASN A 4 -14.96 2.40 1.00
C ASN A 4 -14.13 3.33 1.91
N ARG A 5 -14.73 4.40 2.46
CA ARG A 5 -14.03 5.31 3.38
C ARG A 5 -13.80 4.68 4.75
N ILE A 6 -14.68 3.77 5.16
CA ILE A 6 -14.57 3.05 6.42
C ILE A 6 -13.49 1.98 6.30
N GLU A 7 -13.45 1.21 5.21
CA GLU A 7 -12.42 0.21 4.95
C GLU A 7 -11.01 0.81 4.85
N GLY A 8 -10.87 1.94 4.17
CA GLY A 8 -9.58 2.65 4.08
C GLY A 8 -9.07 3.09 5.45
N LYS A 9 -9.94 3.66 6.29
CA LYS A 9 -9.60 4.02 7.66
C LYS A 9 -9.29 2.79 8.52
N LEU A 10 -10.02 1.70 8.33
CA LEU A 10 -9.81 0.46 9.09
C LEU A 10 -8.43 -0.15 8.77
N LYS A 11 -8.02 -0.15 7.50
CA LYS A 11 -6.68 -0.59 7.07
C LYS A 11 -5.57 0.30 7.66
N GLN A 12 -5.74 1.62 7.64
CA GLN A 12 -4.75 2.53 8.24
C GLN A 12 -4.60 2.31 9.75
N VAL A 13 -5.72 2.15 10.46
CA VAL A 13 -5.70 1.88 11.90
C VAL A 13 -5.05 0.52 12.18
N LYS A 14 -5.40 -0.53 11.42
CA LYS A 14 -4.80 -1.86 11.57
C LYS A 14 -3.30 -1.87 11.28
N GLY A 15 -2.85 -1.13 10.28
CA GLY A 15 -1.44 -0.95 9.95
C GLY A 15 -0.69 -0.24 11.09
N SER A 16 -1.25 0.87 11.58
CA SER A 16 -0.66 1.63 12.70
C SER A 16 -0.55 0.78 13.97
N VAL A 17 -1.57 -0.04 14.26
CA VAL A 17 -1.55 -0.96 15.41
C VAL A 17 -0.51 -2.07 15.24
N LYS A 18 -0.39 -2.67 14.05
CA LYS A 18 0.66 -3.66 13.76
C LYS A 18 2.06 -3.05 13.90
N GLU A 19 2.26 -1.84 13.41
CA GLU A 19 3.56 -1.15 13.46
C GLU A 19 3.93 -0.78 14.91
N ALA A 20 2.96 -0.28 15.69
CA ALA A 20 3.14 -0.01 17.11
C ALA A 20 3.41 -1.29 17.90
N LEU A 21 2.69 -2.38 17.60
CA LEU A 21 2.93 -3.68 18.21
C LEU A 21 4.33 -4.17 17.86
N GLY A 22 4.72 -4.23 16.58
CA GLY A 22 6.07 -4.67 16.17
C GLY A 22 7.20 -3.92 16.89
N LYS A 23 7.06 -2.60 17.04
CA LYS A 23 8.01 -1.76 17.81
C LYS A 23 8.04 -2.09 19.31
N VAL A 24 6.89 -2.41 19.90
CA VAL A 24 6.75 -2.73 21.33
C VAL A 24 7.21 -4.15 21.64
N THR A 25 6.89 -5.14 20.81
CA THR A 25 7.35 -6.54 20.98
C THR A 25 8.82 -6.73 20.63
N GLY A 26 9.45 -5.78 19.92
CA GLY A 26 10.85 -5.89 19.48
C GLY A 26 11.05 -6.92 18.37
N ASP A 27 9.98 -7.24 17.65
CA ASP A 27 9.98 -8.24 16.58
C ASP A 27 10.60 -7.66 15.32
N ARG A 28 11.92 -7.82 15.20
CA ARG A 28 12.68 -7.40 14.01
C ARG A 28 12.16 -8.04 12.73
N GLU A 29 11.55 -9.22 12.83
CA GLU A 29 10.92 -9.90 11.71
C GLU A 29 9.69 -9.11 11.21
N THR A 30 8.81 -8.67 12.12
CA THR A 30 7.64 -7.84 11.77
C THR A 30 8.03 -6.45 11.26
N GLU A 31 9.07 -5.83 11.82
CA GLU A 31 9.60 -4.56 11.32
C GLU A 31 10.18 -4.71 9.91
N ALA A 32 10.98 -5.75 9.68
CA ALA A 32 11.56 -6.05 8.37
C ALA A 32 10.50 -6.40 7.33
N GLU A 33 9.49 -7.21 7.69
CA GLU A 33 8.33 -7.49 6.82
C GLU A 33 7.56 -6.21 6.49
N GLY A 34 7.33 -5.32 7.47
CA GLY A 34 6.63 -4.05 7.25
C GLY A 34 7.38 -3.10 6.31
N VAL A 35 8.71 -3.02 6.45
CA VAL A 35 9.56 -2.23 5.53
C VAL A 35 9.57 -2.84 4.13
N ALA A 36 9.73 -4.16 4.03
CA ALA A 36 9.71 -4.87 2.75
C ALA A 36 8.36 -4.72 2.03
N GLU A 37 7.25 -4.82 2.75
CA GLU A 37 5.90 -4.66 2.20
C GLU A 37 5.63 -3.21 1.75
N GLN A 38 6.15 -2.21 2.48
CA GLN A 38 6.13 -0.81 2.03
C GLN A 38 6.94 -0.61 0.74
N GLU A 39 8.13 -1.20 0.65
CA GLU A 39 9.02 -1.03 -0.50
C GLU A 39 8.42 -1.72 -1.74
N ALA A 40 7.91 -2.94 -1.57
CA ALA A 40 7.16 -3.66 -2.60
C ALA A 40 5.91 -2.89 -3.05
N GLY A 41 5.18 -2.28 -2.11
CA GLY A 41 4.02 -1.43 -2.41
C GLY A 41 4.39 -0.21 -3.25
N ARG A 42 5.48 0.50 -2.91
CA ARG A 42 5.98 1.62 -3.73
C ARG A 42 6.42 1.17 -5.12
N MET A 43 7.08 0.03 -5.22
CA MET A 43 7.50 -0.56 -6.50
C MET A 43 6.29 -0.91 -7.37
N GLN A 44 5.25 -1.51 -6.79
CA GLN A 44 3.99 -1.76 -7.49
C GLN A 44 3.29 -0.48 -7.91
N GLU A 45 3.29 0.55 -7.08
CA GLU A 45 2.67 1.84 -7.38
C GLU A 45 3.37 2.52 -8.56
N GLN A 46 4.71 2.56 -8.55
CA GLN A 46 5.51 3.09 -9.66
C GLN A 46 5.35 2.29 -10.95
N ALA A 47 5.31 0.95 -10.86
CA ALA A 47 5.05 0.09 -12.00
C ALA A 47 3.63 0.29 -12.55
N GLY A 48 2.65 0.49 -11.68
CA GLY A 48 1.27 0.83 -12.01
C GLY A 48 1.17 2.18 -12.71
N GLU A 49 1.77 3.24 -12.16
CA GLU A 49 1.83 4.56 -12.78
C GLU A 49 2.53 4.52 -14.15
N ALA A 50 3.66 3.82 -14.26
CA ALA A 50 4.35 3.66 -15.54
C ALA A 50 3.47 2.93 -16.58
N ALA A 51 2.80 1.85 -16.16
CA ALA A 51 1.86 1.13 -17.03
C ALA A 51 0.65 2.00 -17.41
N ASP A 52 0.12 2.82 -16.50
CA ASP A 52 -0.98 3.75 -16.76
C ASP A 52 -0.56 4.89 -17.69
N VAL A 53 0.66 5.44 -17.54
CA VAL A 53 1.24 6.43 -18.45
C VAL A 53 1.38 5.84 -19.84
N VAL A 54 1.89 4.60 -19.95
CA VAL A 54 1.99 3.89 -21.23
C VAL A 54 0.61 3.65 -21.82
N ARG A 55 -0.38 3.18 -21.05
CA ARG A 55 -1.76 2.98 -21.55
C ARG A 55 -2.41 4.27 -22.02
N LYS A 56 -2.20 5.38 -21.30
CA LYS A 56 -2.67 6.72 -21.69
C LYS A 56 -2.03 7.15 -23.00
N GLN A 57 -0.74 6.90 -23.20
CA GLN A 57 -0.03 7.24 -24.43
C GLN A 57 -0.39 6.32 -25.60
N THR A 58 -0.67 5.03 -25.36
CA THR A 58 -1.10 4.08 -26.39
C THR A 58 -2.60 4.15 -26.70
N GLY A 59 -3.34 5.10 -26.11
CA GLY A 59 -4.74 5.38 -26.44
C GLY A 59 -5.71 4.21 -26.18
N THR A 60 -5.35 3.28 -25.29
CA THR A 60 -6.19 2.11 -24.96
C THR A 60 -7.27 2.44 -23.92
N ASP A 61 -7.32 3.68 -23.43
CA ASP A 61 -8.42 4.17 -22.60
C ASP A 61 -9.49 4.82 -23.50
N ARG A 62 -10.35 3.98 -24.07
CA ARG A 62 -11.65 4.39 -24.60
C ARG A 62 -12.72 3.76 -23.71
N HIS A 63 -13.24 4.59 -22.78
CA HIS A 63 -14.35 4.41 -21.85
C HIS A 63 -14.13 3.66 -20.54
#